data_AF-S4P0U9-F1
#
_entry.id   AF-S4P0U9-F1
#
_cell.length_a   1.000
_cell.length_b   1.000
_cell.length_c   1.000
_cell.angle_alpha   90.00
_cell.angle_beta   90.00
_cell.angle_gamma   90.00
#
_symmetry.space_group_name_H-M   'P 1'
#
loop_
_entity.id
_entity.type
_entity.pdbx_description
1 polymer ?
#
loop_
_entity_poly.entity_id
_entity_poly.type
_entity_poly.pdbx_seq_one_letter_code
_entity_poly.pdbx_strand_id
1 'polypeptide(L)'
;MTLLSMNIVRFLTGGLKNMVAIAPAVFVNHGGGPMPLLGDKDSIGLTRFLRDEVKKYVNLKELKAIILVTAHWEESKVTISSSEHHDLYFDYYGFPP
;
A
#
# COMPACT_ATOMS: atom_id res chain seq x y z
N MET A 1 25.05 -38.15 29.43
CA MET A 1 24.92 -36.90 28.64
C MET A 1 24.36 -35.84 29.55
N THR A 2 25.22 -34.91 29.93
CA THR A 2 25.05 -33.93 31.00
C THR A 2 24.09 -32.80 30.61
N LEU A 3 23.42 -32.22 31.60
CA LEU A 3 22.49 -31.08 31.56
C LEU A 3 23.02 -29.80 30.84
N LEU A 4 24.23 -29.83 30.30
CA LEU A 4 24.82 -28.79 29.46
C LEU A 4 24.25 -28.74 28.03
N SER A 5 23.56 -29.78 27.53
CA SER A 5 23.03 -29.74 26.15
C SER A 5 21.68 -29.04 26.00
N MET A 6 20.94 -28.79 27.09
CA MET A 6 19.60 -28.17 27.02
C MET A 6 19.60 -26.65 27.19
N ASN A 7 20.67 -26.04 27.71
CA ASN A 7 20.75 -24.58 27.87
C ASN A 7 21.34 -23.85 26.65
N ILE A 8 22.06 -24.54 25.76
CA ILE A 8 22.54 -23.94 24.50
C ILE A 8 21.41 -23.83 23.47
N VAL A 9 20.46 -24.77 23.45
CA VAL A 9 19.32 -24.72 22.51
C VAL A 9 18.26 -23.70 22.94
N ARG A 10 18.19 -23.35 24.23
CA ARG A 10 17.22 -22.38 24.75
C ARG A 10 17.66 -20.92 24.62
N PHE A 11 18.94 -20.67 24.31
CA PHE A 11 19.46 -19.31 24.10
C PHE A 11 19.26 -18.78 22.67
N LEU A 12 18.76 -19.60 21.74
CA LEU A 12 18.45 -19.18 20.36
C LEU A 12 16.95 -19.07 20.07
N THR A 13 16.08 -19.30 21.06
CA THR A 13 14.62 -19.24 20.89
C THR A 13 13.92 -18.16 21.72
N GLY A 14 14.66 -17.33 22.45
CA GLY A 14 14.09 -16.27 23.29
C GLY A 14 14.74 -14.92 23.01
N GLY A 15 14.01 -14.03 22.34
CA GLY A 15 14.37 -12.62 22.26
C GLY A 15 14.25 -12.02 20.87
N LEU A 16 13.06 -11.50 20.57
CA LEU A 16 12.85 -10.36 19.67
C LEU A 16 13.64 -10.39 18.36
N LYS A 17 13.28 -11.32 17.45
CA LYS A 17 13.10 -10.84 16.09
C LYS A 17 11.93 -9.86 16.15
N ASN A 18 12.20 -8.60 16.47
CA ASN A 18 11.39 -7.52 15.91
C ASN A 18 11.60 -7.64 14.41
N MET A 19 10.86 -8.58 13.80
CA MET A 19 10.69 -8.62 12.37
C MET A 19 10.18 -7.23 12.05
N VAL A 20 11.01 -6.45 11.37
CA VAL A 20 10.51 -5.33 10.60
C VAL A 20 9.40 -5.95 9.76
N ALA A 21 8.15 -5.68 10.14
CA ALA A 21 7.00 -6.18 9.44
C ALA A 21 6.97 -5.41 8.13
N ILE A 22 7.43 -6.04 7.05
CA ILE A 22 7.36 -5.46 5.72
C ILE A 22 5.92 -5.64 5.25
N ALA A 23 5.19 -4.53 5.14
CA ALA A 23 3.87 -4.54 4.55
C ALA A 23 3.96 -4.91 3.05
N PRO A 24 2.95 -5.59 2.49
CA PRO A 24 2.85 -5.76 1.04
C PRO A 24 2.90 -4.40 0.34
N ALA A 25 3.76 -4.28 -0.68
CA ALA A 25 3.86 -3.08 -1.50
C ALA A 25 3.39 -3.41 -2.92
N VAL A 26 2.56 -2.53 -3.48
CA VAL A 26 2.07 -2.63 -4.85
C VAL A 26 2.40 -1.32 -5.55
N PHE A 27 3.03 -1.42 -6.72
CA PHE A 27 3.23 -0.28 -7.61
C PHE A 27 2.09 -0.28 -8.62
N VAL A 28 1.39 0.85 -8.73
CA VAL A 28 0.26 1.02 -9.63
C VAL A 28 0.58 2.13 -10.62
N ASN A 29 0.22 1.93 -11.88
CA ASN A 29 0.28 3.03 -12.84
C ASN A 29 -0.77 4.08 -12.46
N HIS A 30 -0.38 5.35 -12.45
CA HIS A 30 -1.27 6.48 -12.16
C HIS A 30 -1.33 7.38 -13.40
N GLY A 31 -2.33 7.18 -14.24
CA GLY A 31 -2.49 7.91 -15.50
C GLY A 31 -3.94 7.87 -15.95
N GLY A 32 -4.34 8.77 -16.85
CA GLY A 32 -5.72 8.88 -17.32
C GLY A 32 -6.65 9.67 -16.40
N GLY A 33 -6.15 10.23 -15.29
CA GLY A 33 -6.95 11.06 -14.40
C GLY A 33 -8.20 10.35 -13.86
N PRO A 34 -9.39 10.97 -13.90
CA PRO A 34 -10.60 10.35 -13.37
C PRO A 34 -11.15 9.24 -14.27
N MET A 35 -10.61 9.04 -15.48
CA MET A 35 -11.13 8.10 -16.48
C MET A 35 -11.30 6.66 -15.99
N PRO A 36 -10.37 6.06 -15.22
CA PRO A 36 -10.58 4.72 -14.65
C PRO A 36 -11.80 4.63 -13.72
N LEU A 37 -12.14 5.72 -13.02
CA LEU A 37 -13.31 5.82 -12.14
C LEU A 37 -14.60 6.08 -12.93
N LEU A 38 -14.50 6.78 -14.05
CA LEU A 38 -15.63 7.09 -14.94
C LEU A 38 -15.97 5.94 -15.91
N GLY A 39 -15.24 4.83 -15.86
CA GLY A 39 -15.50 3.65 -16.69
C GLY A 39 -15.05 3.80 -18.15
N ASP A 40 -14.07 4.67 -18.38
CA ASP A 40 -13.43 4.81 -19.67
C ASP A 40 -12.88 3.47 -20.20
N LYS A 41 -13.06 3.24 -21.51
CA LYS A 41 -12.71 1.97 -22.15
C LYS A 41 -11.20 1.80 -22.27
N ASP A 42 -10.48 2.89 -22.51
CA ASP A 42 -9.02 2.85 -22.64
C ASP A 42 -8.34 2.57 -21.29
N SER A 43 -9.04 2.88 -20.19
CA SER A 43 -8.60 2.65 -18.81
C SER A 43 -8.98 1.27 -18.23
N ILE A 44 -9.66 0.40 -18.97
CA ILE A 44 -10.28 -0.82 -18.42
C ILE A 44 -9.27 -1.79 -17.75
N GLY A 45 -8.04 -1.84 -18.25
CA GLY A 45 -6.97 -2.67 -17.68
C GLY A 45 -6.61 -2.24 -16.26
N LEU A 46 -6.40 -0.93 -16.05
CA LEU A 46 -6.13 -0.36 -14.73
C LEU A 46 -7.32 -0.57 -13.78
N THR A 47 -8.54 -0.29 -14.25
CA THR A 47 -9.75 -0.47 -13.43
C THR A 47 -9.92 -1.91 -12.97
N ARG A 48 -9.74 -2.88 -13.88
CA ARG A 48 -9.81 -4.31 -13.56
C ARG A 48 -8.73 -4.73 -12.56
N PHE A 49 -7.49 -4.29 -12.77
CA PHE A 49 -6.39 -4.63 -11.88
C PHE A 49 -6.68 -4.17 -10.44
N LEU A 50 -7.03 -2.88 -10.27
CA LEU A 50 -7.28 -2.29 -8.94
C LEU A 50 -8.52 -2.89 -8.26
N ARG A 51 -9.59 -3.16 -9.02
CA ARG A 51 -10.85 -3.69 -8.45
C ARG A 51 -10.77 -5.18 -8.14
N ASP A 52 -10.25 -5.96 -9.08
CA ASP A 52 -10.46 -7.41 -9.09
C ASP A 52 -9.20 -8.22 -8.85
N GLU A 53 -8.02 -7.70 -9.21
CA GLU A 53 -6.78 -8.47 -9.20
C GLU A 53 -5.89 -8.18 -8.00
N VAL A 54 -5.93 -6.95 -7.46
CA VAL A 54 -5.08 -6.56 -6.32
C VAL A 54 -5.25 -7.49 -5.10
N LYS A 55 -6.46 -8.01 -4.90
CA LYS A 55 -6.80 -8.96 -3.81
C LYS A 55 -6.06 -10.30 -3.89
N LYS A 56 -5.46 -10.63 -5.04
CA LYS A 56 -4.61 -11.83 -5.22
C LYS A 56 -3.24 -11.65 -4.56
N TYR A 57 -2.80 -10.40 -4.41
CA TYR A 57 -1.48 -10.03 -3.89
C TYR A 57 -1.54 -9.49 -2.46
N VAL A 58 -2.68 -8.92 -2.05
CA VAL A 58 -2.86 -8.30 -0.74
C VAL A 58 -4.17 -8.75 -0.10
N ASN A 59 -4.11 -9.20 1.15
CA ASN A 59 -5.30 -9.53 1.92
C ASN A 59 -5.98 -8.26 2.44
N LEU A 60 -6.94 -7.75 1.67
CA LEU A 60 -7.68 -6.51 2.00
C LEU A 60 -8.47 -6.59 3.32
N LYS A 61 -8.77 -7.80 3.84
CA LYS A 61 -9.50 -7.96 5.12
C LYS A 61 -8.60 -7.71 6.34
N GLU A 62 -7.29 -7.89 6.20
CA GLU A 62 -6.32 -7.72 7.28
C GLU A 62 -5.69 -6.32 7.28
N LEU A 63 -5.75 -5.61 6.15
CA LEU A 63 -5.29 -4.23 6.05
C LEU A 63 -6.04 -3.33 7.03
N LYS A 64 -5.27 -2.58 7.81
CA LYS A 64 -5.77 -1.55 8.74
C LYS A 64 -5.55 -0.13 8.24
N ALA A 65 -4.62 0.05 7.31
CA ALA A 65 -4.28 1.34 6.72
C ALA A 65 -3.62 1.13 5.35
N ILE A 66 -3.65 2.17 4.53
CA ILE A 66 -2.90 2.26 3.27
C ILE A 66 -1.94 3.44 3.39
N ILE A 67 -0.67 3.24 3.07
CA ILE A 67 0.28 4.32 2.86
C ILE A 67 0.39 4.52 1.35
N LEU A 68 -0.08 5.67 0.87
CA LEU A 68 0.04 6.05 -0.53
C LEU A 68 1.23 6.98 -0.70
N VAL A 69 2.18 6.57 -1.53
CA VAL A 69 3.27 7.44 -2.00
C VAL A 69 2.87 7.92 -3.39
N THR A 70 2.62 9.21 -3.52
CA THR A 70 2.19 9.84 -4.78
C THR A 70 3.38 10.47 -5.49
N ALA A 71 3.37 10.44 -6.82
CA ALA A 71 4.35 11.17 -7.65
C ALA A 71 3.94 12.62 -7.93
N HIS A 72 2.70 13.01 -7.59
CA HIS A 72 2.13 14.32 -7.93
C HIS A 72 2.13 15.33 -6.78
N TRP A 73 2.72 14.97 -5.64
CA TRP A 73 2.87 15.88 -4.50
C TRP A 73 4.34 15.94 -4.10
N GLU A 74 5.00 17.02 -4.51
CA GLU A 74 6.42 17.23 -4.26
C GLU A 74 6.63 18.33 -3.22
N GLU A 75 7.42 18.01 -2.20
CA GLU A 75 7.76 18.93 -1.11
C GLU A 75 9.24 18.81 -0.76
N SER A 76 9.83 19.91 -0.27
CA SER A 76 11.25 19.93 0.12
C SER A 76 11.60 19.00 1.29
N LYS A 77 10.58 18.58 2.05
CA LYS A 77 10.67 17.63 3.16
C LYS A 77 9.53 16.63 3.05
N VAL A 78 9.74 15.42 3.54
CA VAL A 78 8.68 14.41 3.62
C VAL A 78 7.54 14.94 4.50
N THR A 79 6.36 15.05 3.91
CA THR A 79 5.13 15.45 4.58
C THR A 79 4.11 14.31 4.50
N ILE A 80 3.28 14.20 5.53
CA ILE A 80 2.19 13.22 5.58
C ILE A 80 0.89 14.01 5.56
N SER A 81 0.02 13.67 4.62
CA SER A 81 -1.38 14.12 4.64
C SER A 81 -2.24 13.01 5.25
N SER A 82 -2.90 13.30 6.38
CA SER A 82 -3.84 12.39 7.02
C SER A 82 -4.91 13.16 7.79
N SER A 83 -6.14 12.67 7.76
CA SER A 83 -7.26 13.14 8.58
C SER A 83 -8.35 12.07 8.57
N GLU A 84 -9.32 12.17 9.48
CA GLU A 84 -10.49 11.28 9.50
C GLU A 84 -11.34 11.43 8.23
N HIS A 85 -11.41 12.66 7.70
CA HIS A 85 -12.05 12.97 6.43
C HIS A 85 -11.24 14.07 5.73
N HIS A 86 -10.81 13.82 4.49
CA HIS A 86 -10.10 14.79 3.66
C HIS A 86 -10.90 15.10 2.39
N ASP A 87 -10.78 16.33 1.89
CA ASP A 87 -11.26 16.65 0.56
C ASP A 87 -10.39 15.97 -0.50
N LEU A 88 -10.96 15.72 -1.68
CA LEU A 88 -10.18 15.30 -2.84
C LEU A 88 -9.53 16.55 -3.46
N TYR A 89 -8.21 16.61 -3.44
CA TYR A 89 -7.45 17.61 -4.19
C TYR A 89 -7.14 17.07 -5.58
N PHE A 90 -7.64 17.75 -6.61
CA PHE A 90 -7.44 17.39 -8.00
C PHE A 90 -7.47 18.63 -8.88
N ASP A 91 -6.75 18.61 -9.99
CA ASP A 91 -6.62 19.69 -10.97
C ASP A 91 -7.26 19.36 -12.32
N TYR A 92 -8.12 18.32 -12.34
CA TYR A 92 -8.87 17.90 -13.53
C TYR A 92 -10.03 18.84 -13.84
N TYR A 93 -9.73 20.00 -14.41
CA TYR A 93 -10.71 20.99 -14.87
C TYR A 93 -10.79 21.06 -16.40
N GLY A 94 -11.91 21.57 -16.93
CA GLY A 94 -12.04 21.90 -18.36
C GLY A 94 -12.27 20.71 -19.30
N PHE A 95 -12.58 19.52 -18.78
CA PHE A 95 -13.00 18.38 -19.62
C PHE A 95 -14.36 18.67 -20.28
N PRO A 96 -14.53 18.36 -21.58
CA PRO A 96 -15.84 18.42 -22.25
C PRO A 96 -16.86 17.52 -21.54
N PRO A 97 -18.17 17.89 -21.53
CA PRO A 97 -19.23 17.01 -21.04
C PRO A 97 -19.41 15.76 -21.90
#